data_AF-A0A378R1A9-F1
#
_entry.id   AF-A0A378R1A9-F1
#
_cell.length_a   1.000
_cell.length_b   1.000
_cell.length_c   1.000
_cell.angle_alpha   90.00
_cell.angle_beta   90.00
_cell.angle_gamma   90.00
#
_symmetry.space_group_name_H-M   'P 1'
#
loop_
_entity.id
_entity.type
_entity.pdbx_description
1 polymer ?
#
loop_
_entity_poly.entity_id
_entity_poly.type
_entity_poly.pdbx_seq_one_letter_code
_entity_poly.pdbx_strand_id
1 'polypeptide(L)'
;MYLNVSNWLKNERKRLNLTQKALAEQLGVVEKSVSRWEADTPIPSDKLFALRDLGFDVNYLLTGNPSVPPLSAEEQLFLEKLRGANENLRYRALLLLSGVEPVSEAVGVVNSPNSQVLNSFNRKD
;
A
#
# COMPACT_ATOMS: atom_id res chain seq x y z
N MET A 1 1.51 34.38 -9.29
CA MET A 1 2.63 33.53 -8.89
C MET A 1 2.07 32.14 -8.62
N TYR A 2 2.23 31.22 -9.57
CA TYR A 2 1.78 29.82 -9.53
C TYR A 2 2.91 28.87 -9.10
N LEU A 3 3.94 29.42 -8.47
CA LEU A 3 5.15 28.70 -8.10
C LEU A 3 4.87 27.44 -7.27
N ASN A 4 3.83 27.47 -6.42
CA ASN A 4 3.41 26.30 -5.64
C ASN A 4 2.84 25.18 -6.52
N VAL A 5 1.87 25.48 -7.39
CA VAL A 5 1.26 24.50 -8.32
C VAL A 5 2.31 23.93 -9.27
N SER A 6 3.21 24.78 -9.75
CA SER A 6 4.32 24.39 -10.64
C SER A 6 5.25 23.37 -9.96
N ASN A 7 5.59 23.61 -8.69
CA ASN A 7 6.39 22.70 -7.88
C ASN A 7 5.65 21.40 -7.56
N TRP A 8 4.36 21.46 -7.24
CA TRP A 8 3.54 20.28 -6.96
C TRP A 8 3.41 19.38 -8.19
N LEU A 9 3.20 19.96 -9.38
CA LEU A 9 3.19 19.23 -10.65
C LEU A 9 4.51 18.49 -10.88
N LYS A 10 5.64 19.18 -10.68
CA LYS A 10 6.97 18.60 -10.83
C LYS A 10 7.22 17.46 -9.84
N ASN A 11 6.80 17.61 -8.60
CA ASN A 11 6.93 16.57 -7.57
C ASN A 11 6.09 15.35 -7.92
N GLU A 12 4.85 15.57 -8.37
CA GLU A 12 3.92 14.51 -8.70
C GLU A 12 4.35 13.74 -9.95
N ARG A 13 4.87 14.44 -10.97
CA ARG A 13 5.47 13.80 -12.14
C ARG A 13 6.65 12.90 -11.74
N LYS A 14 7.49 13.38 -10.83
CA LYS A 14 8.63 12.60 -10.30
C LYS A 14 8.15 11.40 -9.47
N ARG A 15 7.10 11.54 -8.65
CA ARG A 15 6.48 10.43 -7.91
C ARG A 15 6.05 9.29 -8.84
N LEU A 16 5.58 9.66 -10.03
CA LEU A 16 5.19 8.72 -11.09
C LEU A 16 6.36 8.26 -12.00
N ASN A 17 7.60 8.66 -11.70
CA ASN A 17 8.80 8.35 -12.48
C ASN A 17 8.74 8.79 -13.96
N LEU A 18 8.02 9.87 -14.27
CA LEU A 18 7.88 10.39 -15.62
C LEU A 18 8.89 11.50 -15.91
N THR A 19 9.42 11.57 -17.13
CA THR A 19 10.17 12.74 -17.65
C THR A 19 9.19 13.81 -18.18
N GLN A 20 9.63 15.05 -18.36
CA GLN A 20 8.79 16.10 -18.95
C GLN A 20 8.32 15.71 -20.37
N LYS A 21 9.24 15.14 -21.16
CA LYS A 21 8.95 14.58 -22.48
C LYS A 21 7.89 13.46 -22.44
N ALA A 22 8.06 12.47 -21.56
CA ALA A 22 7.11 11.36 -21.46
C ALA A 22 5.71 11.83 -21.04
N LEU A 23 5.61 12.78 -20.11
CA LEU A 23 4.33 13.38 -19.74
C LEU A 23 3.70 14.14 -20.91
N ALA A 24 4.50 14.88 -21.68
CA ALA A 24 4.03 15.63 -22.83
C ALA A 24 3.46 14.69 -23.91
N GLU A 25 4.14 13.58 -24.18
CA GLU A 25 3.67 12.53 -25.10
C GLU A 25 2.33 11.93 -24.66
N GLN A 26 2.18 11.60 -23.36
CA GLN A 26 0.91 11.08 -22.82
C GLN A 26 -0.25 12.08 -22.89
N LEU A 27 0.05 13.38 -22.74
CA LEU A 27 -0.95 14.46 -22.79
C LEU A 27 -1.24 14.99 -24.21
N GLY A 28 -0.52 14.50 -25.21
CA GLY A 28 -0.60 14.97 -26.59
C GLY A 28 -0.18 16.42 -26.76
N VAL A 29 0.83 16.87 -26.02
CA VAL A 29 1.36 18.25 -26.07
C VAL A 29 2.86 18.25 -26.35
N VAL A 30 3.40 19.43 -26.67
CA VAL A 30 4.86 19.60 -26.78
C VAL A 30 5.51 19.66 -25.40
N GLU A 31 6.74 19.14 -25.27
CA GLU A 31 7.51 19.14 -24.01
C GLU A 31 7.64 20.55 -23.39
N LYS A 32 7.76 21.57 -24.23
CA LYS A 32 7.81 22.98 -23.82
C LYS A 32 6.57 23.42 -23.02
N SER A 33 5.40 22.84 -23.27
CA SER A 33 4.19 23.11 -22.50
C SER A 33 4.34 22.62 -21.06
N VAL A 34 4.80 21.38 -20.87
CA VAL A 34 5.06 20.81 -19.54
C VAL A 34 6.14 21.61 -18.80
N SER A 35 7.23 21.95 -19.50
CA SER A 35 8.30 22.79 -18.94
C SER A 35 7.77 24.14 -18.44
N ARG A 36 6.86 24.78 -19.18
CA ARG A 36 6.22 26.04 -18.77
C ARG A 36 5.30 25.88 -17.56
N TRP A 37 4.50 24.81 -17.54
CA TRP A 37 3.64 24.50 -16.40
C TRP A 37 4.42 24.24 -15.12
N GLU A 38 5.63 23.67 -15.21
CA GLU A 38 6.54 23.47 -14.08
C GLU A 38 7.38 24.70 -13.71
N ALA A 39 7.27 25.81 -14.44
CA ALA A 39 8.04 27.03 -14.19
C ALA A 39 7.22 28.10 -13.47
N ASP A 40 6.12 28.57 -14.09
CA ASP A 40 5.16 29.52 -13.47
C ASP A 40 3.93 29.74 -14.36
N THR A 41 3.54 28.76 -15.18
CA THR A 41 2.41 28.91 -16.12
C THR A 41 1.21 28.10 -15.63
N PRO A 42 -0.01 28.64 -15.69
CA PRO A 42 -1.23 27.87 -15.41
C PRO A 42 -1.33 26.61 -16.26
N ILE A 43 -1.76 25.52 -15.62
CA ILE A 43 -2.11 24.28 -16.30
C ILE A 43 -3.54 24.45 -16.86
N PRO A 44 -3.79 24.19 -18.15
CA PRO A 44 -5.13 24.18 -18.70
C PRO A 44 -6.05 23.16 -17.99
N SER A 45 -7.33 23.50 -17.83
CA SER A 45 -8.28 22.64 -17.09
C SER A 45 -8.53 21.29 -17.74
N ASP A 46 -8.54 21.21 -19.07
CA ASP A 46 -8.61 19.96 -19.82
C ASP A 46 -7.39 19.05 -19.55
N LYS A 47 -6.21 19.66 -19.35
CA LYS A 47 -4.98 18.93 -19.00
C LYS A 47 -4.98 18.49 -17.55
N LEU A 48 -5.56 19.25 -16.62
CA LEU A 48 -5.78 18.79 -15.25
C LEU A 48 -6.65 17.54 -15.19
N PHE A 49 -7.71 17.47 -16.01
CA PHE A 49 -8.54 16.27 -16.12
C PHE A 49 -7.74 15.08 -16.67
N ALA A 50 -6.98 15.29 -17.74
CA ALA A 50 -6.14 14.23 -18.31
C ALA A 50 -5.05 13.73 -17.33
N LEU A 51 -4.46 14.63 -16.54
CA LEU A 51 -3.47 14.26 -15.52
C LEU A 51 -4.03 13.29 -14.47
N ARG A 52 -5.30 13.46 -14.06
CA ARG A 52 -5.97 12.52 -13.15
C ARG A 52 -5.94 11.09 -13.69
N ASP A 53 -6.25 10.93 -14.97
CA ASP A 53 -6.32 9.62 -15.62
C ASP A 53 -4.93 8.96 -15.77
N LEU A 54 -3.86 9.77 -15.71
CA LEU A 54 -2.47 9.33 -15.65
C LEU A 54 -1.99 9.02 -14.21
N GLY A 55 -2.88 9.10 -13.21
CA GLY A 55 -2.57 8.78 -11.82
C GLY A 55 -1.96 9.92 -11.01
N PHE A 56 -2.01 11.16 -11.51
CA PHE A 56 -1.66 12.34 -10.71
C PHE A 56 -2.75 12.64 -9.69
N ASP A 57 -2.34 13.03 -8.48
CA ASP A 57 -3.22 13.56 -7.46
C ASP A 57 -3.57 15.02 -7.75
N VAL A 58 -4.67 15.24 -8.49
CA VAL A 58 -5.11 16.59 -8.86
C VAL A 58 -5.45 17.44 -7.63
N ASN A 59 -5.91 16.85 -6.52
CA ASN A 59 -6.13 17.61 -5.28
C ASN A 59 -4.82 18.16 -4.73
N TYR A 60 -3.76 17.35 -4.73
CA TYR A 60 -2.41 17.79 -4.35
C TYR A 60 -1.93 18.92 -5.27
N LEU A 61 -2.16 18.82 -6.58
CA LEU A 61 -1.78 19.87 -7.54
C LEU A 61 -2.49 21.21 -7.31
N LEU A 62 -3.69 21.21 -6.74
CA LEU A 62 -4.47 22.42 -6.53
C LEU A 62 -4.33 22.99 -5.11
N THR A 63 -4.11 22.14 -4.11
CA THR A 63 -4.18 22.51 -2.70
C THR A 63 -2.87 22.33 -1.94
N GLY A 64 -1.94 21.54 -2.48
CA GLY A 64 -0.74 21.09 -1.78
C GLY A 64 -0.98 19.99 -0.76
N ASN A 65 -2.23 19.54 -0.59
CA ASN A 65 -2.60 18.46 0.33
C ASN A 65 -2.86 17.16 -0.45
N PRO A 66 -2.13 16.07 -0.17
CA PRO A 66 -2.39 14.77 -0.76
C PRO A 66 -3.83 14.29 -0.48
N SER A 67 -4.49 13.71 -1.48
CA SER A 67 -5.78 13.03 -1.36
C SER A 67 -5.67 11.78 -0.47
N VAL A 68 -4.52 11.12 -0.53
CA VAL A 68 -4.18 9.99 0.34
C VAL A 68 -3.04 10.43 1.24
N PRO A 69 -3.25 10.52 2.57
CA PRO A 69 -2.18 10.89 3.47
C PRO A 69 -1.05 9.85 3.39
N PRO A 70 0.22 10.28 3.56
CA PRO A 70 1.32 9.33 3.65
C PRO A 70 1.09 8.41 4.85
N LEU A 71 1.39 7.12 4.67
CA LEU A 71 1.35 6.16 5.77
C LEU A 71 2.33 6.58 6.86
N SER A 72 1.85 6.57 8.10
CA SER A 72 2.67 6.68 9.30
C SER A 72 3.72 5.56 9.36
N ALA A 73 4.76 5.75 10.18
CA ALA A 73 5.79 4.73 10.37
C ALA A 73 5.20 3.40 10.89
N GLU A 74 4.16 3.47 11.73
CA GLU A 74 3.44 2.31 12.24
C GLU A 74 2.70 1.57 11.11
N GLU A 75 1.96 2.30 10.27
CA GLU A 75 1.24 1.70 9.13
C GLU A 75 2.20 1.11 8.11
N GLN A 76 3.34 1.75 7.86
CA GLN A 76 4.38 1.21 6.97
C GLN A 76 4.94 -0.11 7.51
N LEU A 77 5.29 -0.16 8.80
CA LEU A 77 5.77 -1.36 9.46
C LEU A 77 4.70 -2.47 9.41
N PHE A 78 3.45 -2.13 9.66
CA PHE A 78 2.34 -3.08 9.58
C PHE A 78 2.21 -3.68 8.16
N LEU A 79 2.23 -2.85 7.11
CA LEU A 79 2.17 -3.32 5.74
C LEU A 79 3.38 -4.16 5.34
N GLU A 80 4.58 -3.82 5.81
CA GLU A 80 5.78 -4.63 5.59
C GLU A 80 5.60 -6.04 6.16
N LYS A 81 5.18 -6.15 7.42
CA LYS A 81 4.91 -7.44 8.08
C LYS A 81 3.78 -8.20 7.38
N LEU A 82 2.71 -7.52 6.99
CA LEU A 82 1.59 -8.14 6.29
C LEU A 82 2.01 -8.69 4.91
N ARG A 83 2.83 -7.95 4.15
CA ARG A 83 3.36 -8.41 2.86
C ARG A 83 4.34 -9.58 3.00
N GLY A 84 5.12 -9.63 4.08
CA GLY A 84 6.00 -10.78 4.37
C GLY A 84 5.29 -12.01 4.95
N ALA A 85 4.06 -11.86 5.45
CA ALA A 85 3.31 -12.94 6.07
C ALA A 85 2.76 -13.96 5.06
N ASN A 86 2.63 -15.22 5.52
CA ASN A 86 1.91 -16.25 4.77
C ASN A 86 0.39 -15.98 4.75
N GLU A 87 -0.34 -16.71 3.90
CA GLU A 87 -1.78 -16.49 3.69
C GLU A 87 -2.60 -16.62 4.98
N ASN A 88 -2.32 -17.64 5.79
CA ASN A 88 -3.03 -17.85 7.06
C ASN A 88 -2.87 -16.66 8.01
N LEU A 89 -1.65 -16.16 8.17
CA LEU A 89 -1.37 -15.02 9.03
C LEU A 89 -1.99 -13.71 8.50
N ARG A 90 -1.98 -13.50 7.18
CA ARG A 90 -2.69 -12.35 6.56
C ARG A 90 -4.19 -12.42 6.83
N TYR A 91 -4.79 -13.60 6.67
CA TYR A 91 -6.21 -13.82 6.94
C TYR A 91 -6.56 -13.57 8.41
N ARG A 92 -5.76 -14.08 9.35
CA ARG A 92 -5.95 -13.82 10.79
C ARG A 92 -5.83 -12.35 11.14
N ALA A 93 -4.86 -11.64 10.58
CA ALA A 93 -4.71 -10.21 10.77
C ALA A 93 -5.95 -9.44 10.27
N LEU A 94 -6.50 -9.84 9.11
CA LEU A 94 -7.71 -9.24 8.57
C LEU A 94 -8.93 -9.47 9.46
N LEU A 95 -9.10 -10.67 10.03
CA LEU A 95 -10.19 -10.97 10.97
C LEU A 95 -10.11 -10.08 12.21
N LEU A 96 -8.94 -10.01 12.84
CA LEU A 96 -8.71 -9.19 14.04
C LEU A 96 -9.01 -7.70 13.76
N LEU A 97 -8.53 -7.17 12.64
CA LEU A 97 -8.81 -5.79 12.23
C LEU A 97 -10.29 -5.55 11.89
N SER A 98 -11.01 -6.60 11.50
CA SER A 98 -12.46 -6.53 11.24
C SER A 98 -13.30 -6.63 12.52
N GLY A 99 -12.66 -6.72 13.70
CA GLY A 99 -13.35 -6.94 14.97
C GLY A 99 -13.92 -8.36 15.11
N VAL A 100 -13.51 -9.28 14.25
CA VAL A 100 -13.89 -10.69 14.30
C VAL A 100 -12.75 -11.45 14.95
N GLU A 101 -12.96 -11.92 16.18
CA GLU A 101 -11.97 -12.78 16.84
C GLU A 101 -11.82 -14.08 16.04
N PRO A 102 -10.58 -14.50 15.68
CA PRO A 102 -10.38 -15.74 14.95
C PRO A 102 -10.91 -16.89 15.82
N VAL A 103 -11.81 -17.68 15.23
CA VAL A 103 -12.31 -18.90 15.86
C VAL A 103 -11.08 -19.75 16.20
N SER A 104 -10.90 -20.01 17.48
CA SER A 104 -9.84 -20.87 18.01
C SER A 104 -9.82 -22.19 17.24
N GLU A 105 -8.85 -22.36 16.34
CA GLU A 105 -8.41 -23.69 15.97
C GLU A 105 -7.79 -24.28 17.23
N ALA A 106 -8.56 -25.16 17.89
CA ALA A 106 -8.07 -25.97 18.97
C ALA A 106 -6.74 -26.59 18.53
N VAL A 107 -5.65 -26.14 19.16
CA VAL A 107 -4.39 -26.87 19.17
C VAL A 107 -4.72 -28.22 19.80
N GLY A 108 -4.92 -29.23 18.94
CA GLY A 108 -5.09 -30.61 19.32
C GLY A 108 -3.83 -31.04 20.07
N VAL A 109 -3.90 -30.94 21.39
CA VAL A 109 -2.95 -31.54 22.32
C VAL A 109 -2.95 -33.04 22.04
N VAL A 110 -1.94 -33.53 21.31
CA VAL A 110 -1.62 -34.96 21.27
C VAL A 110 -0.96 -35.31 22.60
N ASN A 111 -1.77 -35.45 23.65
CA ASN A 111 -1.38 -36.18 24.85
C ASN A 111 -1.58 -37.67 24.54
N SER A 112 -0.54 -38.31 24.02
CA SER A 112 -0.49 -39.76 23.89
C SER A 112 -0.31 -40.36 25.30
N PRO A 113 -1.28 -41.11 25.86
CA PRO A 113 -1.12 -41.73 27.16
C PRO A 113 -0.44 -43.08 26.94
N ASN A 114 0.90 -43.09 26.95
CA ASN A 114 1.63 -44.33 27.11
C ASN A 114 2.86 -44.13 28.01
N SER A 115 2.58 -43.82 29.28
CA SER A 115 3.52 -44.04 30.40
C SER A 115 3.17 -45.37 31.05
N GLN A 116 4.13 -46.30 30.99
CA GLN A 116 4.04 -47.67 31.48
C GLN A 116 3.74 -47.74 32.98
N VAL A 117 2.79 -48.60 33.38
CA VAL A 117 2.82 -49.33 34.67
C VAL A 117 2.24 -50.74 34.48
N LEU A 118 3.05 -51.72 34.89
CA LEU A 118 2.85 -53.17 34.91
C LEU A 118 1.63 -53.61 35.74
N ASN A 119 0.99 -54.73 35.38
CA ASN A 119 0.79 -55.86 36.31
C ASN A 119 0.21 -57.15 35.67
N SER A 120 0.96 -58.23 35.91
CA SER A 120 0.53 -59.60 36.23
C SER A 120 -0.28 -60.46 35.24
N PHE A 121 0.43 -61.24 34.41
CA PHE A 121 0.11 -62.61 33.97
C PHE A 121 1.46 -63.26 33.59
N ASN A 122 1.89 -64.47 33.95
CA ASN A 122 1.26 -65.65 34.50
C ASN A 122 2.36 -66.55 35.15
N ARG A 123 1.91 -67.55 35.90
CA ARG A 123 2.63 -68.45 36.83
C ARG A 123 3.73 -69.33 36.21
N LYS A 124 4.64 -69.76 37.08
CA LYS A 124 5.43 -70.99 36.96
C LYS A 124 4.49 -72.19 36.77
N ASP A 125 4.82 -73.06 35.82
CA ASP A 125 5.00 -74.50 35.98
C ASP A 125 5.94 -74.98 34.86
#